data_AF-A0A0K6HVI4-F1
#
_entry.id   AF-A0A0K6HVI4-F1
#
_cell.length_a   1.000
_cell.length_b   1.000
_cell.length_c   1.000
_cell.angle_alpha   90.00
_cell.angle_beta   90.00
_cell.angle_gamma   90.00
#
_symmetry.space_group_name_H-M   'P 1'
#
loop_
_entity.id
_entity.type
_entity.pdbx_description
1 polymer ?
#
loop_
_entity_poly.entity_id
_entity_poly.type
_entity_poly.pdbx_seq_one_letter_code
_entity_poly.pdbx_strand_id
1 'polypeptide(L)'
;MPGPTADFWNERFRTHTTGWDRGVVHPQLVRWLADATLQPCRILVPGCGAGHEVLYLAEAGFEVTALDYAEEAVALLTRRLHEKGLQATVLQADVRRWNAPSPYEAIWEQTCMCALYPDDWAAYAARLHQWLSPQGRLFALFMQTPKPGAEEGWIQGPPYHCDVLAMRALFTSDQWRWPRPPYPRVPHPGGSAELALILEPARPGAQV
;
A
#
# COMPACT_ATOMS: atom_id res chain seq x y z
N MET A 1 21.85 8.86 4.96
CA MET A 1 20.85 8.89 3.87
C MET A 1 19.64 9.67 4.35
N PRO A 2 19.12 10.65 3.58
CA PRO A 2 17.93 11.39 3.98
C PRO A 2 16.70 10.49 3.75
N GLY A 3 16.35 9.69 4.76
CA GLY A 3 15.14 8.85 4.80
C GLY A 3 15.05 7.69 3.80
N PRO A 4 14.04 6.80 3.95
CA PRO A 4 12.76 7.05 4.61
C PRO A 4 12.69 6.57 6.07
N THR A 5 13.09 7.44 7.00
CA THR A 5 12.92 7.27 8.46
C THR A 5 11.60 7.93 8.91
N ALA A 6 11.15 7.65 10.14
CA ALA A 6 9.96 8.32 10.70
C ALA A 6 10.10 9.85 10.66
N ASP A 7 11.26 10.40 11.09
CA ASP A 7 11.53 11.85 11.05
C ASP A 7 11.46 12.43 9.64
N PHE A 8 11.94 11.69 8.64
CA PHE A 8 11.89 12.11 7.23
C PHE A 8 10.45 12.29 6.73
N TRP A 9 9.52 11.44 7.18
CA TRP A 9 8.11 11.56 6.81
C TRP A 9 7.37 12.57 7.67
N ASN A 10 7.62 12.59 8.98
CA ASN A 10 7.07 13.62 9.89
C ASN A 10 7.40 15.03 9.39
N GLU A 11 8.63 15.29 8.97
CA GLU A 11 9.03 16.59 8.38
C GLU A 11 8.17 16.95 7.17
N ARG A 12 7.88 15.98 6.29
CA ARG A 12 7.08 16.23 5.09
C ARG A 12 5.62 16.52 5.39
N PHE A 13 5.04 15.82 6.35
CA PHE A 13 3.69 16.12 6.82
C PHE A 13 3.63 17.51 7.46
N ARG A 14 4.60 17.85 8.34
CA ARG A 14 4.68 19.19 8.98
C ARG A 14 4.86 20.33 7.99
N THR A 15 5.64 20.12 6.94
CA THR A 15 5.93 21.15 5.92
C THR A 15 5.00 21.10 4.72
N HIS A 16 4.00 20.21 4.72
CA HIS A 16 3.10 19.98 3.59
C HIS A 16 3.82 19.65 2.27
N THR A 17 4.99 19.03 2.35
CA THR A 17 5.75 18.56 1.18
C THR A 17 5.34 17.14 0.80
N THR A 18 4.03 16.94 0.64
CA THR A 18 3.37 15.63 0.44
C THR A 18 3.05 15.35 -1.02
N GLY A 19 4.05 15.39 -1.91
CA GLY A 19 3.85 15.26 -3.37
C GLY A 19 3.29 13.90 -3.86
N TRP A 20 3.25 12.89 -2.97
CA TRP A 20 2.60 11.60 -3.24
C TRP A 20 1.10 11.60 -2.90
N ASP A 21 0.63 12.58 -2.13
CA ASP A 21 -0.78 12.66 -1.73
C ASP A 21 -1.61 13.17 -2.91
N ARG A 22 -2.60 12.37 -3.32
CA ARG A 22 -3.56 12.73 -4.39
C ARG A 22 -4.57 13.78 -3.93
N GLY A 23 -4.73 13.99 -2.64
CA GLY A 23 -5.77 14.83 -2.02
C GLY A 23 -7.17 14.20 -2.02
N VAL A 24 -7.34 13.07 -2.69
CA VAL A 24 -8.58 12.33 -2.85
C VAL A 24 -8.29 10.83 -2.88
N VAL A 25 -9.33 10.02 -2.68
CA VAL A 25 -9.25 8.56 -2.79
C VAL A 25 -8.72 8.12 -4.16
N HIS A 26 -7.84 7.12 -4.17
CA HIS A 26 -7.34 6.54 -5.41
C HIS A 26 -8.51 6.02 -6.29
N PRO A 27 -8.60 6.41 -7.58
CA PRO A 27 -9.76 6.10 -8.41
C PRO A 27 -9.97 4.60 -8.66
N GLN A 28 -8.90 3.79 -8.53
CA GLN A 28 -9.03 2.34 -8.61
C GLN A 28 -9.78 1.73 -7.42
N LEU A 29 -9.65 2.32 -6.22
CA LEU A 29 -10.41 1.85 -5.06
C LEU A 29 -11.91 2.03 -5.29
N VAL A 30 -12.29 3.21 -5.77
CA VAL A 30 -13.68 3.54 -6.14
C VAL A 30 -14.23 2.54 -7.14
N ARG A 31 -13.44 2.18 -8.17
CA ARG A 31 -13.83 1.19 -9.18
C ARG A 31 -14.06 -0.20 -8.58
N TRP A 32 -13.10 -0.69 -7.79
CA TRP A 32 -13.21 -2.02 -7.18
C TRP A 32 -14.34 -2.14 -6.14
N LEU A 33 -14.73 -1.05 -5.48
CA LEU A 33 -15.93 -1.05 -4.65
C LEU A 33 -17.21 -1.03 -5.50
N ALA A 34 -17.23 -0.22 -6.57
CA ALA A 34 -18.41 -0.07 -7.42
C ALA A 34 -18.77 -1.35 -8.21
N ASP A 35 -17.78 -2.14 -8.62
CA ASP A 35 -17.99 -3.42 -9.34
C ASP A 35 -18.01 -4.65 -8.40
N ALA A 36 -18.02 -4.42 -7.08
CA ALA A 36 -18.00 -5.44 -6.03
C ALA A 36 -16.78 -6.39 -6.07
N THR A 37 -15.70 -6.00 -6.76
CA THR A 37 -14.41 -6.71 -6.69
C THR A 37 -13.85 -6.69 -5.27
N LEU A 38 -14.02 -5.57 -4.54
CA LEU A 38 -13.70 -5.41 -3.13
C LEU A 38 -14.98 -5.06 -2.36
N GLN A 39 -15.34 -5.91 -1.39
CA GLN A 39 -16.54 -5.78 -0.57
C GLN A 39 -16.16 -5.64 0.91
N PRO A 40 -17.04 -5.07 1.77
CA PRO A 40 -16.75 -4.87 3.18
C PRO A 40 -16.22 -6.12 3.88
N CYS A 41 -15.06 -5.99 4.50
CA CYS A 41 -14.34 -7.04 5.22
C CYS A 41 -13.31 -6.41 6.18
N ARG A 42 -12.48 -7.22 6.86
CA ARG A 42 -11.35 -6.70 7.62
C ARG A 42 -10.21 -6.40 6.65
N ILE A 43 -9.80 -5.14 6.62
CA ILE A 43 -8.83 -4.64 5.65
C ILE A 43 -7.68 -3.92 6.34
N LEU A 44 -6.46 -4.25 5.92
CA LEU A 44 -5.25 -3.56 6.36
C LEU A 44 -4.82 -2.53 5.32
N VAL A 45 -4.47 -1.33 5.79
CA VAL A 45 -3.93 -0.23 4.98
C VAL A 45 -2.54 0.14 5.51
N PRO A 46 -1.46 -0.52 5.05
CA PRO A 46 -0.09 -0.15 5.41
C PRO A 46 0.34 1.16 4.73
N GLY A 47 1.02 2.04 5.47
CA GLY A 47 1.45 3.35 4.98
C GLY A 47 0.27 4.26 4.66
N CYS A 48 -0.68 4.42 5.58
CA CYS A 48 -1.95 5.07 5.31
C CYS A 48 -1.86 6.57 5.02
N GLY A 49 -0.76 7.24 5.41
CA GLY A 49 -0.54 8.66 5.15
C GLY A 49 -1.70 9.54 5.62
N ALA A 50 -2.16 10.46 4.76
CA ALA A 50 -3.31 11.32 5.06
C ALA A 50 -4.67 10.55 5.16
N GLY A 51 -4.70 9.29 4.73
CA GLY A 51 -5.77 8.33 4.96
C GLY A 51 -7.07 8.56 4.18
N HIS A 52 -7.01 9.09 2.96
CA HIS A 52 -8.20 9.23 2.11
C HIS A 52 -8.88 7.88 1.86
N GLU A 53 -8.08 6.83 1.62
CA GLU A 53 -8.54 5.47 1.42
C GLU A 53 -9.16 4.89 2.70
N VAL A 54 -8.58 5.18 3.87
CA VAL A 54 -9.09 4.74 5.17
C VAL A 54 -10.48 5.32 5.43
N LEU A 55 -10.66 6.62 5.19
CA LEU A 55 -11.96 7.28 5.35
C LEU A 55 -13.00 6.68 4.41
N TYR A 56 -12.64 6.46 3.14
CA TYR A 56 -13.55 5.91 2.14
C TYR A 56 -13.95 4.47 2.44
N LEU A 57 -13.00 3.63 2.88
CA LEU A 57 -13.26 2.25 3.31
C LEU A 57 -14.13 2.21 4.58
N ALA A 58 -13.84 3.05 5.58
CA ALA A 58 -14.64 3.12 6.80
C ALA A 58 -16.09 3.56 6.51
N GLU A 59 -16.28 4.54 5.62
CA GLU A 59 -17.60 4.98 5.17
C GLU A 59 -18.37 3.89 4.41
N ALA A 60 -17.64 3.03 3.68
CA ALA A 60 -18.21 1.87 2.99
C ALA A 60 -18.46 0.65 3.91
N GLY A 61 -18.21 0.76 5.22
CA GLY A 61 -18.51 -0.28 6.21
C GLY A 61 -17.43 -1.34 6.40
N PHE A 62 -16.20 -1.09 5.98
CA PHE A 62 -15.07 -2.00 6.22
C PHE A 62 -14.57 -1.90 7.68
N GLU A 63 -14.06 -3.02 8.22
CA GLU A 63 -13.29 -3.01 9.47
C GLU A 63 -11.83 -2.67 9.14
N VAL A 64 -11.50 -1.37 9.15
CA VAL A 64 -10.19 -0.88 8.70
C VAL A 64 -9.17 -0.88 9.85
N THR A 65 -8.01 -1.48 9.60
CA THR A 65 -6.77 -1.21 10.35
C THR A 65 -5.80 -0.42 9.47
N ALA A 66 -5.37 0.75 9.91
CA ALA A 66 -4.45 1.63 9.21
C ALA A 66 -3.13 1.73 9.97
N LEU A 67 -2.01 1.55 9.26
CA LEU A 67 -0.67 1.66 9.84
C LEU A 67 0.08 2.82 9.19
N ASP A 68 0.75 3.63 9.99
CA ASP A 68 1.81 4.52 9.52
C ASP A 68 2.83 4.71 10.65
N TYR A 69 4.11 4.81 10.34
CA TYR A 69 5.12 5.07 11.38
C TYR A 69 5.36 6.56 11.64
N ALA A 70 4.81 7.44 10.80
CA ALA A 70 4.87 8.88 10.97
C ALA A 70 3.74 9.31 11.91
N GLU A 71 4.13 9.83 13.08
CA GLU A 71 3.20 10.33 14.09
C GLU A 71 2.26 11.41 13.52
N GLU A 72 2.78 12.29 12.67
CA GLU A 72 2.01 13.36 12.03
C GLU A 72 0.90 12.82 11.10
N ALA A 73 1.17 11.72 10.39
CA ALA A 73 0.19 11.05 9.54
C ALA A 73 -0.93 10.42 10.38
N VAL A 74 -0.53 9.72 11.45
CA VAL A 74 -1.46 9.08 12.40
C VAL A 74 -2.35 10.11 13.08
N ALA A 75 -1.78 11.21 13.57
CA ALA A 75 -2.51 12.30 14.20
C ALA A 75 -3.51 12.95 13.22
N LEU A 76 -3.07 13.21 11.97
CA LEU A 76 -3.92 13.75 10.92
C LEU A 76 -5.11 12.83 10.61
N LEU A 77 -4.86 11.55 10.36
CA LEU A 77 -5.92 10.58 10.06
C LEU A 77 -6.90 10.43 11.23
N THR A 78 -6.38 10.31 12.46
CA THR A 78 -7.21 10.20 13.66
C THR A 78 -8.15 11.40 13.79
N ARG A 79 -7.65 12.62 13.57
CA ARG A 79 -8.49 13.84 13.56
C ARG A 79 -9.57 13.78 12.47
N ARG A 80 -9.22 13.40 11.24
CA ARG A 80 -10.18 13.32 10.12
C ARG A 80 -11.28 12.27 10.34
N LEU A 81 -10.94 11.14 10.95
CA LEU A 81 -11.91 10.11 11.34
C LEU A 81 -12.91 10.67 12.36
N HIS A 82 -12.40 11.33 13.41
CA HIS A 82 -13.23 11.97 14.43
C HIS A 82 -14.15 13.05 13.85
N GLU A 83 -13.62 13.95 13.02
CA GLU A 83 -14.41 15.02 12.36
C GLU A 83 -15.55 14.46 11.50
N LYS A 84 -15.39 13.26 10.93
CA LYS A 84 -16.40 12.59 10.09
C LYS A 84 -17.29 11.61 10.85
N GLY A 85 -17.04 11.37 12.15
CA GLY A 85 -17.75 10.36 12.93
C GLY A 85 -17.52 8.93 12.43
N LEU A 86 -16.39 8.67 11.77
CA LEU A 86 -16.01 7.36 11.23
C LEU A 86 -15.08 6.63 12.20
N GLN A 87 -15.08 5.29 12.13
CA GLN A 87 -14.29 4.43 13.00
C GLN A 87 -13.28 3.63 12.17
N ALA A 88 -12.03 3.59 12.64
CA ALA A 88 -10.98 2.72 12.14
C ALA A 88 -9.93 2.52 13.24
N THR A 89 -9.23 1.39 13.22
CA THR A 89 -8.07 1.18 14.10
C THR A 89 -6.86 1.84 13.46
N VAL A 90 -6.37 2.94 14.02
CA VAL A 90 -5.18 3.66 13.53
C VAL A 90 -4.00 3.40 14.45
N LEU A 91 -2.92 2.84 13.92
CA LEU A 91 -1.74 2.46 14.71
C LEU A 91 -0.50 3.17 14.19
N GLN A 92 0.22 3.83 15.11
CA GLN A 92 1.58 4.28 14.84
C GLN A 92 2.52 3.07 14.86
N ALA A 93 2.87 2.56 13.69
CA ALA A 93 3.54 1.27 13.57
C ALA A 93 4.45 1.19 12.34
N ASP A 94 5.64 0.62 12.54
CA ASP A 94 6.57 0.31 11.46
C ASP A 94 6.21 -1.03 10.82
N VAL A 95 5.85 -1.01 9.54
CA VAL A 95 5.52 -2.20 8.72
C VAL A 95 6.66 -3.20 8.57
N ARG A 96 7.88 -2.90 9.06
CA ARG A 96 9.00 -3.85 9.14
C ARG A 96 9.01 -4.64 10.44
N ARG A 97 8.30 -4.16 11.47
CA ARG A 97 8.33 -4.70 12.85
C ARG A 97 6.97 -5.12 13.39
N TRP A 98 5.88 -4.53 12.89
CA TRP A 98 4.54 -4.71 13.43
C TRP A 98 3.91 -6.03 13.03
N ASN A 99 3.48 -6.87 13.96
CA ASN A 99 2.82 -8.14 13.64
C ASN A 99 1.31 -8.00 13.76
N ALA A 100 0.59 -8.56 12.78
CA ALA A 100 -0.87 -8.60 12.84
C ALA A 100 -1.33 -9.54 13.96
N PRO A 101 -2.29 -9.13 14.80
CA PRO A 101 -2.85 -9.99 15.83
C PRO A 101 -3.71 -11.12 15.23
N SER A 102 -4.29 -10.89 14.04
CA SER A 102 -5.04 -11.87 13.28
C SER A 102 -4.95 -11.56 11.77
N PRO A 103 -5.15 -12.54 10.88
CA PRO A 103 -5.12 -12.33 9.44
C PRO A 103 -6.26 -11.43 8.95
N TYR A 104 -6.06 -10.79 7.79
CA TYR A 104 -7.00 -9.92 7.09
C TYR A 104 -7.50 -10.54 5.79
N GLU A 105 -8.74 -10.26 5.41
CA GLU A 105 -9.34 -10.69 4.16
C GLU A 105 -8.91 -9.81 2.96
N ALA A 106 -8.48 -8.57 3.24
CA ALA A 106 -7.91 -7.70 2.23
C ALA A 106 -6.73 -6.90 2.77
N ILE A 107 -5.78 -6.61 1.90
CA ILE A 107 -4.76 -5.57 2.15
C ILE A 107 -4.81 -4.59 0.98
N TRP A 108 -4.94 -3.30 1.29
CA TRP A 108 -4.78 -2.21 0.33
C TRP A 108 -3.35 -1.69 0.40
N GLU A 109 -2.48 -2.15 -0.48
CA GLU A 109 -1.09 -1.70 -0.56
C GLU A 109 -0.97 -0.65 -1.66
N GLN A 110 -0.85 0.61 -1.24
CA GLN A 110 -0.61 1.73 -2.12
C GLN A 110 0.51 2.59 -1.55
N THR A 111 1.54 2.80 -2.36
CA THR A 111 2.65 3.71 -2.06
C THR A 111 3.44 3.44 -0.78
N CYS A 112 3.21 2.33 -0.08
CA CYS A 112 3.98 1.95 1.10
C CYS A 112 5.26 1.24 0.69
N MET A 113 5.18 0.25 -0.21
CA MET A 113 6.35 -0.49 -0.69
C MET A 113 7.40 0.44 -1.32
N CYS A 114 6.98 1.34 -2.22
CA CYS A 114 7.90 2.28 -2.88
C CYS A 114 8.43 3.37 -1.93
N ALA A 115 7.87 3.48 -0.72
CA ALA A 115 8.32 4.39 0.33
C ALA A 115 9.30 3.72 1.32
N LEU A 116 9.55 2.42 1.21
CA LEU A 116 10.60 1.70 1.95
C LEU A 116 11.91 1.66 1.15
N TYR A 117 13.04 1.50 1.84
CA TYR A 117 14.29 1.15 1.15
C TYR A 117 14.15 -0.19 0.42
N PRO A 118 14.75 -0.36 -0.77
CA PRO A 118 14.68 -1.63 -1.51
C PRO A 118 15.14 -2.86 -0.72
N ASP A 119 16.09 -2.69 0.19
CA ASP A 119 16.59 -3.75 1.08
C ASP A 119 15.49 -4.34 1.98
N ASP A 120 14.45 -3.56 2.29
CA ASP A 120 13.31 -3.98 3.12
C ASP A 120 12.21 -4.68 2.29
N TRP A 121 12.25 -4.63 0.95
CA TRP A 121 11.14 -5.06 0.09
C TRP A 121 10.83 -6.55 0.19
N ALA A 122 11.84 -7.41 0.21
CA ALA A 122 11.62 -8.86 0.30
C ALA A 122 10.97 -9.24 1.64
N ALA A 123 11.44 -8.63 2.74
CA ALA A 123 10.84 -8.83 4.05
C ALA A 123 9.40 -8.31 4.10
N TYR A 124 9.15 -7.12 3.53
CA TYR A 124 7.80 -6.54 3.49
C TYR A 124 6.83 -7.37 2.64
N ALA A 125 7.25 -7.86 1.46
CA ALA A 125 6.43 -8.73 0.61
C ALA A 125 6.03 -10.03 1.34
N ALA A 126 6.96 -10.65 2.09
CA ALA A 126 6.67 -11.82 2.91
C ALA A 126 5.66 -11.51 4.03
N ARG A 127 5.74 -10.31 4.64
CA ARG A 127 4.80 -9.87 5.67
C ARG A 127 3.39 -9.66 5.13
N LEU A 128 3.26 -9.04 3.96
CA LEU A 128 1.97 -8.91 3.27
C LEU A 128 1.29 -10.27 3.07
N HIS A 129 2.06 -11.30 2.70
CA HIS A 129 1.54 -12.66 2.58
C HIS A 129 1.11 -13.23 3.95
N GLN A 130 1.93 -13.06 5.00
CA GLN A 130 1.63 -13.55 6.36
C GLN A 130 0.41 -12.89 7.00
N TRP A 131 0.12 -11.64 6.64
CA TRP A 131 -1.03 -10.90 7.17
C TRP A 131 -2.34 -11.23 6.48
N LEU A 132 -2.32 -11.90 5.32
CA LEU A 132 -3.53 -12.32 4.65
C LEU A 132 -4.07 -13.63 5.22
N SER A 133 -5.40 -13.73 5.27
CA SER A 133 -6.06 -15.03 5.41
C SER A 133 -5.83 -15.87 4.15
N PRO A 134 -6.00 -17.21 4.20
CA PRO A 134 -5.75 -18.05 3.02
C PRO A 134 -6.66 -17.77 1.81
N GLN A 135 -7.80 -17.10 2.01
CA GLN A 135 -8.69 -16.61 0.93
C GLN A 135 -8.60 -15.09 0.73
N GLY A 136 -7.75 -14.42 1.50
CA GLY A 136 -7.58 -12.99 1.43
C GLY A 136 -6.93 -12.55 0.12
N ARG A 137 -7.03 -11.27 -0.20
CA ARG A 137 -6.50 -10.71 -1.45
C ARG A 137 -5.69 -9.44 -1.19
N LEU A 138 -4.55 -9.34 -1.85
CA LEU A 138 -3.72 -8.14 -1.86
C LEU A 138 -4.12 -7.26 -3.05
N PHE A 139 -4.65 -6.08 -2.76
CA PHE A 139 -4.95 -5.03 -3.72
C PHE A 139 -3.73 -4.11 -3.79
N ALA A 140 -2.86 -4.34 -4.76
CA ALA A 140 -1.56 -3.67 -4.87
C ALA A 140 -1.54 -2.62 -5.99
N LEU A 141 -0.96 -1.46 -5.68
CA LEU A 141 -0.80 -0.31 -6.60
C LEU A 141 0.71 -0.06 -6.79
N PHE A 142 1.34 -0.84 -7.66
CA PHE A 142 2.80 -0.79 -7.86
C PHE A 142 3.23 0.47 -8.61
N MET A 143 4.00 1.32 -7.92
CA MET A 143 4.45 2.63 -8.41
C MET A 143 5.36 2.55 -9.65
N GLN A 144 4.93 3.21 -10.72
CA GLN A 144 5.65 3.36 -11.99
C GLN A 144 6.24 4.77 -12.07
N THR A 145 7.50 4.89 -11.64
CA THR A 145 8.28 6.14 -11.69
C THR A 145 9.72 5.85 -12.12
N PRO A 146 9.96 5.45 -13.38
CA PRO A 146 11.32 5.27 -13.90
C PRO A 146 12.17 6.52 -13.58
N LYS A 147 13.35 6.31 -13.02
CA LYS A 147 14.24 7.38 -12.61
C LYS A 147 15.37 7.52 -13.64
N PRO A 148 15.70 8.73 -14.10
CA PRO A 148 16.90 8.94 -14.91
C PRO A 148 18.13 8.42 -14.17
N GLY A 149 19.00 7.70 -14.85
CA GLY A 149 20.19 7.12 -14.22
C GLY A 149 20.04 5.65 -13.80
N ALA A 150 18.83 5.09 -13.84
CA ALA A 150 18.59 3.74 -13.33
C ALA A 150 19.35 2.68 -14.13
N GLU A 151 19.47 2.89 -15.44
CA GLU A 151 20.22 2.06 -16.37
C GLU A 151 21.74 2.09 -16.12
N GLU A 152 22.27 3.16 -15.53
CA GLU A 152 23.64 3.26 -15.05
C GLU A 152 23.82 2.81 -13.59
N GLY A 153 22.77 2.30 -12.95
CA GLY A 153 22.79 1.78 -11.57
C GLY A 153 22.51 2.81 -10.49
N TRP A 154 22.03 4.01 -10.83
CA TRP A 154 21.61 4.99 -9.83
C TRP A 154 20.31 4.59 -9.15
N ILE A 155 20.34 4.54 -7.82
CA ILE A 155 19.17 4.22 -6.99
C ILE A 155 18.59 5.53 -6.45
N GLN A 156 17.35 5.84 -6.84
CA GLN A 156 16.66 7.08 -6.45
C GLN A 156 15.26 6.80 -5.91
N GLY A 157 14.93 7.47 -4.82
CA GLY A 157 13.64 7.43 -4.15
C GLY A 157 13.69 8.14 -2.79
N PRO A 158 12.61 8.06 -1.99
CA PRO A 158 11.28 7.60 -2.38
C PRO A 158 10.52 8.64 -3.25
N PRO A 159 9.50 8.24 -4.02
CA PRO A 159 9.14 6.85 -4.28
C PRO A 159 10.16 6.17 -5.20
N TYR A 160 10.54 4.96 -4.84
CA TYR A 160 11.34 4.06 -5.68
C TYR A 160 10.46 3.45 -6.79
N HIS A 161 11.05 3.14 -7.94
CA HIS A 161 10.31 2.51 -9.04
C HIS A 161 10.04 1.03 -8.74
N CYS A 162 8.76 0.64 -8.70
CA CYS A 162 8.33 -0.75 -8.64
C CYS A 162 8.27 -1.35 -10.05
N ASP A 163 9.43 -1.70 -10.62
CA ASP A 163 9.49 -2.43 -11.90
C ASP A 163 8.69 -3.74 -11.81
N VAL A 164 7.93 -4.06 -12.86
CA VAL A 164 6.99 -5.19 -12.83
C VAL A 164 7.69 -6.55 -12.74
N LEU A 165 8.89 -6.69 -13.30
CA LEU A 165 9.67 -7.92 -13.21
C LEU A 165 10.29 -8.05 -11.82
N ALA A 166 10.76 -6.94 -11.24
CA ALA A 166 11.18 -6.92 -9.85
C ALA A 166 10.04 -7.29 -8.90
N MET A 167 8.82 -6.77 -9.13
CA MET A 167 7.66 -7.16 -8.32
C MET A 167 7.34 -8.65 -8.48
N ARG A 168 7.45 -9.21 -9.69
CA ARG A 168 7.29 -10.67 -9.90
C ARG A 168 8.35 -11.51 -9.18
N ALA A 169 9.57 -10.99 -9.04
CA ALA A 169 10.63 -11.67 -8.29
C ALA A 169 10.42 -11.61 -6.76
N LEU A 170 9.73 -10.59 -6.26
CA LEU A 170 9.45 -10.42 -4.83
C LEU A 170 8.14 -11.09 -4.39
N PHE A 171 7.11 -11.04 -5.23
CA PHE A 171 5.83 -11.73 -5.03
C PHE A 171 5.79 -12.98 -5.92
N THR A 172 6.59 -13.97 -5.55
CA THR A 172 6.86 -15.15 -6.35
C THR A 172 5.61 -16.02 -6.56
N SER A 173 5.57 -16.76 -7.68
CA SER A 173 4.38 -17.52 -8.09
C SER A 173 4.06 -18.75 -7.21
N ASP A 174 5.02 -19.22 -6.41
CA ASP A 174 4.81 -20.25 -5.39
C ASP A 174 3.99 -19.73 -4.19
N GLN A 175 3.99 -18.41 -3.96
CA GLN A 175 3.22 -17.76 -2.90
C GLN A 175 2.02 -16.97 -3.43
N TRP A 176 2.08 -16.49 -4.67
CA TRP A 176 1.07 -15.58 -5.23
C TRP A 176 0.58 -16.02 -6.60
N ARG A 177 -0.75 -16.05 -6.76
CA ARG A 177 -1.40 -16.07 -8.06
C ARG A 177 -1.52 -14.65 -8.59
N TRP A 178 -0.93 -14.42 -9.76
CA TRP A 178 -1.00 -13.15 -10.48
C TRP A 178 -2.15 -13.15 -11.50
N PRO A 179 -2.80 -12.00 -11.73
CA PRO A 179 -3.73 -11.84 -12.84
C PRO A 179 -2.97 -11.86 -14.18
N ARG A 180 -3.70 -12.13 -15.27
CA ARG A 180 -3.13 -12.06 -16.62
C ARG A 180 -2.91 -10.60 -17.03
N PRO A 181 -1.75 -10.22 -17.61
CA PRO A 181 -1.53 -8.88 -18.15
C PRO A 181 -2.34 -8.62 -19.45
N PRO A 182 -2.51 -7.36 -19.88
CA PRO A 182 -1.97 -6.13 -19.27
C PRO A 182 -2.70 -5.70 -17.99
N TYR A 183 -1.99 -5.05 -17.08
CA TYR A 183 -2.57 -4.54 -15.84
C TYR A 183 -3.11 -3.13 -16.03
N PRO A 184 -4.24 -2.76 -15.40
CA PRO A 184 -4.72 -1.38 -15.39
C PRO A 184 -3.62 -0.42 -14.90
N ARG A 185 -3.30 0.58 -15.72
CA ARG A 185 -2.38 1.65 -15.37
C ARG A 185 -3.19 2.89 -14.99
N VAL A 186 -2.99 3.38 -13.77
CA VAL A 186 -3.72 4.53 -13.24
C VAL A 186 -2.75 5.70 -13.12
N PRO A 187 -2.97 6.82 -13.82
CA PRO A 187 -2.07 7.96 -13.74
C PRO A 187 -2.16 8.67 -12.38
N HIS A 188 -1.03 9.18 -11.92
CA HIS A 188 -0.92 10.08 -10.78
C HIS A 188 -0.82 11.54 -11.28
N PRO A 189 -1.47 12.51 -10.63
CA PRO A 189 -1.39 13.92 -11.02
C PRO A 189 0.05 14.46 -11.09
N GLY A 190 0.94 13.94 -10.25
CA GLY A 190 2.38 14.25 -10.24
C GLY A 190 3.22 13.61 -11.36
N GLY A 191 2.61 13.01 -12.39
CA GLY A 191 3.28 12.50 -13.59
C GLY A 191 3.75 11.04 -13.53
N SER A 192 3.69 10.39 -12.36
CA SER A 192 3.87 8.94 -12.23
C SER A 192 2.57 8.19 -12.56
N ALA A 193 2.58 6.87 -12.41
CA ALA A 193 1.38 6.05 -12.45
C ALA A 193 1.52 4.85 -11.52
N GLU A 194 0.45 4.12 -11.30
CA GLU A 194 0.44 2.88 -10.53
C GLU A 194 -0.14 1.76 -11.41
N LEU A 195 0.46 0.57 -11.37
CA LEU A 195 -0.17 -0.63 -11.91
C LEU A 195 -1.07 -1.21 -10.82
N ALA A 196 -2.35 -1.37 -11.14
CA ALA A 196 -3.32 -1.95 -10.22
C ALA A 196 -3.44 -3.46 -10.41
N LEU A 197 -3.17 -4.22 -9.36
CA LEU A 197 -3.22 -5.68 -9.36
C LEU A 197 -3.98 -6.21 -8.16
N ILE A 198 -4.56 -7.39 -8.34
CA ILE A 198 -5.11 -8.20 -7.27
C ILE A 198 -4.30 -9.48 -7.23
N LEU A 199 -3.47 -9.64 -6.19
CA LEU A 199 -2.70 -10.86 -5.95
C LEU A 199 -3.44 -11.70 -4.92
N GLU A 200 -3.47 -13.01 -5.15
CA GLU A 200 -4.17 -13.97 -4.30
C GLU A 200 -3.17 -15.00 -3.80
N PRO A 201 -3.20 -15.42 -2.52
CA PRO A 201 -2.32 -16.46 -2.03
C PRO A 201 -2.43 -17.74 -2.87
N ALA A 202 -1.28 -18.31 -3.23
CA ALA A 202 -1.21 -19.61 -3.88
C ALA A 202 -1.64 -20.71 -2.90
N ARG A 203 -2.44 -21.67 -3.37
CA ARG A 203 -2.84 -22.80 -2.52
C ARG A 203 -1.67 -23.78 -2.39
N PRO A 204 -1.33 -24.26 -1.18
CA PRO A 204 -0.37 -25.34 -1.02
C PRO A 204 -0.81 -26.55 -1.86
N GLY A 205 0.04 -27.01 -2.79
CA GLY A 205 -0.21 -28.22 -3.58
C GLY A 205 -0.87 -28.02 -4.95
N ALA A 206 -1.11 -26.79 -5.41
CA ALA A 206 -1.46 -26.53 -6.80
C ALA A 206 -0.20 -26.49 -7.68
N GLN A 207 0.51 -27.61 -7.79
CA GLN A 207 1.43 -27.81 -8.91
C GLN A 207 0.60 -28.16 -10.14
N VAL A 208 0.83 -27.42 -11.22
CA VAL A 208 0.37 -27.75 -12.58
C VAL A 208 1.20 -28.91 -13.11
#